data_AF-A0A971F1R2-F1
#
_entry.id   AF-A0A971F1R2-F1
#
_cell.length_a   1.000
_cell.length_b   1.000
_cell.length_c   1.000
_cell.angle_alpha   90.00
_cell.angle_beta   90.00
_cell.angle_gamma   90.00
#
_symmetry.space_group_name_H-M   'P 1'
#
loop_
_entity.id
_entity.type
_entity.pdbx_description
1 polymer ?
#
loop_
_entity_poly.entity_id
_entity_poly.type
_entity_poly.pdbx_seq_one_letter_code
_entity_poly.pdbx_strand_id
1 'polypeptide(L)'
;MARLRSFRAPTGAADPRVVKLNASNVGKSERHNERKNTNYENVNVVPESIPFNVSFKSPGGMTHNEYFDHLVADGRISTRGLKDGATFFNEMIIDVNTSYFEEHGGYEFAKQLYEEAYRFCREIYGEDQIVSAVMHADEINAAVSDELGKPVYHYHLHVVAIPTVEKEILWSKRCKDESLRGTVEYHK
;
A
#
# COMPACT_ATOMS: atom_id res chain seq x y z
N MET A 1 -9.11 0.10 26.64
CA MET A 1 -9.73 0.13 25.30
C MET A 1 -9.98 1.58 24.92
N ALA A 2 -9.05 2.19 24.17
CA ALA A 2 -9.26 3.53 23.62
C ALA A 2 -10.36 3.43 22.53
N ARG A 3 -11.36 4.31 22.58
CA ARG A 3 -12.39 4.41 21.55
C ARG A 3 -11.72 4.83 20.24
N LEU A 4 -11.73 3.93 19.26
CA LEU A 4 -11.33 4.16 17.87
C LEU A 4 -11.98 5.43 17.33
N ARG A 5 -11.18 6.42 16.93
CA ARG A 5 -11.63 7.41 15.94
C ARG A 5 -11.46 6.74 14.59
N SER A 6 -12.53 6.14 14.07
CA SER A 6 -12.53 5.57 12.72
C SER A 6 -12.13 6.63 11.71
N PHE A 7 -11.14 6.36 10.86
CA PHE A 7 -10.92 7.14 9.64
C PHE A 7 -12.26 7.26 8.90
N ARG A 8 -12.75 8.49 8.74
CA ARG A 8 -13.93 8.76 7.91
C ARG A 8 -13.43 9.29 6.58
N ALA A 9 -13.36 8.39 5.61
CA ALA A 9 -13.21 8.78 4.22
C ALA A 9 -14.33 9.78 3.85
N PRO A 10 -14.07 10.76 2.99
CA PRO A 10 -15.10 11.64 2.43
C PRO A 10 -16.24 10.80 1.84
N THR A 11 -17.44 10.90 2.42
CA THR A 11 -18.58 10.09 2.02
C THR A 11 -18.95 10.40 0.57
N GLY A 12 -18.86 9.40 -0.31
CA GLY A 12 -19.21 9.52 -1.73
C GLY A 12 -18.10 10.06 -2.64
N ALA A 13 -16.91 10.37 -2.12
CA ALA A 13 -15.79 10.86 -2.93
C ALA A 13 -14.55 9.96 -2.90
N ALA A 14 -14.48 8.97 -1.99
CA ALA A 14 -13.39 8.00 -1.91
C ALA A 14 -13.75 6.65 -2.55
N ASP A 15 -12.84 6.10 -3.34
CA ASP A 15 -12.94 4.78 -3.97
C ASP A 15 -11.74 3.89 -3.59
N PRO A 16 -11.78 3.22 -2.42
CA PRO A 16 -10.72 2.31 -2.02
C PRO A 16 -10.84 0.97 -2.75
N ARG A 17 -9.75 0.53 -3.38
CA ARG A 17 -9.66 -0.79 -4.03
C ARG A 17 -8.43 -1.56 -3.59
N VAL A 18 -8.52 -2.89 -3.65
CA VAL A 18 -7.40 -3.79 -3.31
C VAL A 18 -6.99 -4.60 -4.54
N VAL A 19 -5.71 -4.51 -4.89
CA VAL A 19 -5.08 -5.31 -5.93
C VAL A 19 -4.26 -6.42 -5.26
N LYS A 20 -4.44 -7.66 -5.71
CA LYS A 20 -3.68 -8.81 -5.23
C LYS A 20 -2.44 -9.00 -6.09
N LEU A 21 -1.28 -9.01 -5.46
CA LEU A 21 0.01 -9.14 -6.10
C LEU A 21 0.71 -10.41 -5.62
N ASN A 22 1.44 -11.06 -6.53
CA ASN A 22 2.29 -12.20 -6.23
C ASN A 22 3.75 -11.81 -6.51
N ALA A 23 4.69 -12.71 -6.18
CA ALA A 23 6.12 -12.47 -6.37
C ALA A 23 6.50 -12.06 -7.80
N SER A 24 5.77 -12.54 -8.82
CA SER A 24 6.10 -12.29 -10.22
C SER A 24 5.62 -10.93 -10.74
N ASN A 25 4.55 -10.36 -10.17
CA ASN A 25 3.95 -9.11 -10.67
C ASN A 25 4.16 -7.91 -9.73
N VAL A 26 4.54 -8.12 -8.47
CA VAL A 26 4.76 -7.03 -7.50
C VAL A 26 5.80 -6.03 -7.98
N GLY A 27 6.85 -6.48 -8.69
CA GLY A 27 7.87 -5.59 -9.23
C GLY A 27 7.34 -4.54 -10.22
N LYS A 28 6.20 -4.79 -10.90
CA LYS A 28 5.55 -3.78 -11.74
C LYS A 28 4.89 -2.68 -10.89
N SER A 29 4.18 -3.08 -9.83
CA SER A 29 3.59 -2.16 -8.85
C SER A 29 4.69 -1.35 -8.17
N GLU A 30 5.76 -2.00 -7.69
CA GLU A 30 6.90 -1.32 -7.08
C GLU A 30 7.49 -0.22 -7.96
N ARG A 31 7.78 -0.52 -9.23
CA ARG A 31 8.36 0.50 -10.12
C ARG A 31 7.40 1.64 -10.43
N HIS A 32 6.09 1.39 -10.41
CA HIS A 32 5.08 2.44 -10.57
C HIS A 32 5.00 3.34 -9.34
N ASN A 33 4.91 2.73 -8.15
CA ASN A 33 4.70 3.43 -6.86
C ASN A 33 5.95 4.22 -6.46
N GLU A 34 7.11 3.60 -6.58
CA GLU A 34 8.39 4.20 -6.20
C GLU A 34 9.03 5.00 -7.34
N ARG A 35 8.27 5.23 -8.43
CA ARG A 35 8.71 5.97 -9.63
C ARG A 35 10.07 5.51 -10.19
N LYS A 36 10.31 4.19 -10.22
CA LYS A 36 11.53 3.55 -10.74
C LYS A 36 11.46 3.23 -12.24
N ASN A 37 10.35 3.54 -12.92
CA ASN A 37 10.28 3.38 -14.38
C ASN A 37 11.12 4.44 -15.09
N THR A 38 11.84 4.04 -16.13
CA THR A 38 12.64 4.95 -16.97
C THR A 38 11.83 5.58 -18.10
N ASN A 39 10.70 4.96 -18.46
CA ASN A 39 9.76 5.47 -19.44
C ASN A 39 8.34 5.29 -18.88
N TYR A 40 7.59 6.38 -18.80
CA TYR A 40 6.20 6.36 -18.39
C TYR A 40 5.34 6.41 -19.65
N GLU A 41 4.77 5.27 -20.04
CA GLU A 41 3.72 5.24 -21.07
C GLU A 41 2.47 6.02 -20.63
N ASN A 42 2.33 6.26 -19.32
CA ASN A 42 1.28 7.10 -18.77
C ASN A 42 1.57 8.56 -19.07
N VAL A 43 0.90 9.10 -20.08
CA VAL A 43 0.96 10.51 -20.51
C VAL A 43 0.62 11.51 -19.41
N ASN A 44 0.03 11.05 -18.30
CA ASN A 44 -0.40 11.93 -17.21
C ASN A 44 0.67 12.15 -16.13
N VAL A 45 1.74 11.35 -16.07
CA VAL A 45 2.81 11.58 -15.08
C VAL A 45 3.64 12.79 -15.49
N VAL A 46 3.76 13.77 -14.62
CA VAL A 46 4.55 15.00 -14.78
C VAL A 46 5.86 14.84 -14.00
N PRO A 47 7.01 14.56 -14.66
CA PRO A 47 8.26 14.25 -13.97
C PRO A 47 8.73 15.33 -12.98
N GLU A 48 8.50 16.60 -13.31
CA GLU A 48 8.83 17.75 -12.47
C GLU A 48 8.02 17.77 -11.17
N SER A 49 6.90 17.04 -11.14
CA SER A 49 6.01 16.95 -9.98
C SER A 49 6.29 15.73 -9.09
N ILE A 50 7.13 14.78 -9.53
CA ILE A 50 7.54 13.61 -8.71
C ILE A 50 8.05 14.01 -7.31
N PRO A 51 8.83 15.09 -7.12
CA PRO A 51 9.27 15.51 -5.79
C PRO A 51 8.15 15.89 -4.81
N PHE A 52 6.90 16.06 -5.28
CA PHE A 52 5.73 16.30 -4.43
C PHE A 52 5.03 15.00 -4.00
N ASN A 53 5.46 13.84 -4.47
CA ASN A 53 4.99 12.57 -3.92
C ASN A 53 5.43 12.45 -2.46
N VAL A 54 4.58 11.85 -1.62
CA VAL A 54 4.86 11.70 -0.19
C VAL A 54 5.01 10.23 0.15
N SER A 55 6.22 9.82 0.56
CA SER A 55 6.46 8.48 1.09
C SER A 55 6.23 8.48 2.60
N PHE A 56 5.21 7.76 3.04
CA PHE A 56 4.92 7.53 4.46
C PHE A 56 5.65 6.31 5.02
N LYS A 57 5.91 5.32 4.16
CA LYS A 57 6.72 4.13 4.48
C LYS A 57 7.47 3.66 3.25
N SER A 58 8.71 3.24 3.48
CA SER A 58 9.61 2.70 2.46
C SER A 58 10.19 1.36 2.94
N PRO A 59 10.46 0.40 2.04
CA PRO A 59 11.12 -0.87 2.35
C PRO A 59 12.63 -0.72 2.67
N GLY A 60 13.12 0.50 2.95
CA GLY A 60 14.50 0.72 3.40
C GLY A 60 15.55 0.46 2.31
N GLY A 61 15.20 0.67 1.05
CA GLY A 61 16.08 0.42 -0.11
C GLY A 61 15.97 -0.99 -0.69
N MET A 62 15.29 -1.92 0.00
CA MET A 62 14.93 -3.23 -0.56
C MET A 62 13.82 -3.10 -1.60
N THR A 63 13.76 -4.04 -2.54
CA THR A 63 12.55 -4.32 -3.32
C THR A 63 11.47 -4.92 -2.42
N HIS A 64 10.21 -4.91 -2.89
CA HIS A 64 9.10 -5.53 -2.15
C HIS A 64 9.33 -7.03 -1.91
N ASN A 65 9.87 -7.74 -2.90
CA ASN A 65 10.23 -9.16 -2.76
C ASN A 65 11.39 -9.36 -1.77
N GLU A 66 12.44 -8.53 -1.81
CA GLU A 66 13.55 -8.62 -0.85
C GLU A 66 13.08 -8.35 0.58
N TYR A 67 12.18 -7.38 0.78
CA TYR A 67 11.60 -7.10 2.09
C TYR A 67 10.79 -8.30 2.59
N PHE A 68 10.00 -8.93 1.71
CA PHE A 68 9.26 -10.15 2.04
C PHE A 68 10.19 -11.31 2.42
N ASP A 69 11.22 -11.56 1.62
CA ASP A 69 12.20 -12.62 1.88
C ASP A 69 12.98 -12.37 3.18
N HIS A 70 13.28 -11.10 3.50
CA HIS A 70 13.87 -10.71 4.77
C HIS A 70 12.97 -11.09 5.95
N LEU A 71 11.65 -10.82 5.88
CA LEU A 71 10.71 -11.21 6.93
C LEU A 71 10.57 -12.73 7.07
N VAL A 72 10.66 -13.48 5.97
CA VAL A 72 10.67 -14.95 6.00
C VAL A 72 11.94 -15.46 6.67
N ALA A 73 13.10 -14.91 6.30
CA ALA A 73 14.40 -15.29 6.85
C ALA A 73 14.51 -14.99 8.36
N ASP A 74 13.92 -13.88 8.80
CA ASP A 74 13.83 -13.51 10.22
C ASP A 74 12.76 -14.29 10.99
N GLY A 75 12.02 -15.19 10.33
CA GLY A 75 10.99 -16.03 10.94
C GLY A 75 9.72 -15.27 11.35
N ARG A 76 9.58 -14.01 10.92
CA ARG A 76 8.42 -13.15 11.23
C ARG A 76 7.18 -13.56 10.45
N ILE A 77 7.35 -14.07 9.23
CA ILE A 77 6.28 -14.61 8.40
C ILE A 77 6.67 -15.99 7.86
N SER A 78 5.66 -16.85 7.63
CA SER A 78 5.86 -18.17 7.02
C SER A 78 5.16 -18.31 5.67
N THR A 79 5.87 -18.83 4.68
CA THR A 79 5.34 -19.21 3.35
C THR A 79 4.92 -20.68 3.26
N ARG A 80 5.02 -21.43 4.36
CA ARG A 80 4.75 -22.86 4.38
C ARG A 80 3.31 -23.15 3.96
N GLY A 81 3.15 -23.93 2.91
CA GLY A 81 1.85 -24.36 2.39
C GLY A 81 1.20 -23.40 1.39
N LEU A 82 1.88 -22.30 1.05
CA LEU A 82 1.50 -21.49 -0.11
C LEU A 82 1.71 -22.29 -1.39
N LYS A 83 0.81 -22.08 -2.36
CA LYS A 83 0.92 -22.65 -3.71
C LYS A 83 1.70 -21.69 -4.59
N ASP A 84 2.25 -22.20 -5.69
CA ASP A 84 2.84 -21.37 -6.74
C ASP A 84 1.83 -20.32 -7.22
N GLY A 85 2.31 -19.08 -7.36
CA GLY A 85 1.46 -17.95 -7.76
C GLY A 85 0.53 -17.42 -6.66
N ALA A 86 0.69 -17.87 -5.40
CA ALA A 86 -0.04 -17.28 -4.27
C ALA A 86 0.14 -15.76 -4.22
N THR A 87 -0.91 -15.08 -3.78
CA THR A 87 -0.85 -13.66 -3.45
C THR A 87 0.15 -13.49 -2.32
N PHE A 88 1.15 -12.64 -2.48
CA PHE A 88 2.13 -12.29 -1.44
C PHE A 88 1.86 -10.91 -0.85
N PHE A 89 1.21 -10.04 -1.62
CA PHE A 89 0.93 -8.67 -1.21
C PHE A 89 -0.48 -8.26 -1.61
N ASN A 90 -1.08 -7.38 -0.82
CA ASN A 90 -2.24 -6.59 -1.17
C ASN A 90 -1.80 -5.14 -1.33
N GLU A 91 -2.03 -4.56 -2.49
CA GLU A 91 -1.89 -3.13 -2.73
C GLU A 91 -3.27 -2.48 -2.56
N MET A 92 -3.43 -1.73 -1.49
CA MET A 92 -4.59 -0.88 -1.28
C MET A 92 -4.35 0.46 -1.97
N ILE A 93 -5.22 0.79 -2.90
CA ILE A 93 -5.22 2.07 -3.61
C ILE A 93 -6.40 2.87 -3.05
N ILE A 94 -6.10 4.00 -2.41
CA ILE A 94 -7.08 4.91 -1.88
C ILE A 94 -7.08 6.13 -2.79
N ASP A 95 -8.14 6.24 -3.58
CA ASP A 95 -8.36 7.34 -4.50
C ASP A 95 -9.51 8.21 -3.97
N VAL A 96 -9.37 9.53 -4.09
CA VAL A 96 -10.39 10.52 -3.75
C VAL A 96 -10.53 11.48 -4.92
N ASN A 97 -11.77 11.79 -5.28
CA ASN A 97 -12.08 12.66 -6.41
C ASN A 97 -11.29 13.98 -6.33
N THR A 98 -10.60 14.33 -7.43
CA THR A 98 -9.81 15.56 -7.57
C THR A 98 -10.58 16.83 -7.18
N SER A 99 -11.86 16.94 -7.55
CA SER A 99 -12.71 18.09 -7.20
C SER A 99 -12.85 18.29 -5.69
N TYR A 100 -12.90 17.19 -4.93
CA TYR A 100 -12.97 17.24 -3.48
C TYR A 100 -11.72 17.91 -2.91
N PHE A 101 -10.53 17.58 -3.42
CA PHE A 101 -9.30 18.23 -2.97
C PHE A 101 -9.25 19.70 -3.34
N GLU A 102 -9.63 20.07 -4.56
CA GLU A 102 -9.68 21.49 -4.97
C GLU A 102 -10.57 22.34 -4.04
N GLU A 103 -11.70 21.79 -3.58
CA GLU A 103 -12.63 22.47 -2.67
C GLU A 103 -12.16 22.51 -1.21
N HIS A 104 -11.21 21.65 -0.80
CA HIS A 104 -10.83 21.43 0.60
C HIS A 104 -9.38 21.81 0.93
N GLY A 105 -8.70 22.54 0.04
CA GLY A 105 -7.34 23.07 0.29
C GLY A 105 -6.23 22.39 -0.52
N GLY A 106 -6.59 21.56 -1.49
CA GLY A 106 -5.69 20.96 -2.47
C GLY A 106 -4.64 20.05 -1.84
N TYR A 107 -3.40 20.18 -2.31
CA TYR A 107 -2.27 19.35 -1.95
C TYR A 107 -2.03 19.21 -0.44
N GLU A 108 -2.05 20.30 0.34
CA GLU A 108 -1.78 20.22 1.77
C GLU A 108 -2.88 19.48 2.53
N PHE A 109 -4.13 19.62 2.10
CA PHE A 109 -5.23 18.83 2.65
C PHE A 109 -5.11 17.35 2.25
N ALA A 110 -4.73 17.06 0.99
CA ALA A 110 -4.51 15.70 0.52
C ALA A 110 -3.45 14.96 1.36
N LYS A 111 -2.33 15.63 1.66
CA LYS A 111 -1.28 15.08 2.54
C LYS A 111 -1.81 14.68 3.91
N GLN A 112 -2.56 15.57 4.56
CA GLN A 112 -3.13 15.30 5.88
C GLN A 112 -4.14 14.15 5.83
N LEU A 113 -5.01 14.13 4.81
CA LEU A 113 -6.00 13.07 4.63
C LEU A 113 -5.32 11.71 4.42
N TYR A 114 -4.31 11.64 3.54
CA TYR A 114 -3.61 10.39 3.26
C TYR A 114 -2.66 9.97 4.37
N GLU A 115 -2.14 10.88 5.18
CA GLU A 115 -1.43 10.54 6.42
C GLU A 115 -2.37 9.83 7.40
N GLU A 116 -3.60 10.33 7.59
CA GLU A 116 -4.61 9.68 8.41
C GLU A 116 -5.06 8.33 7.83
N ALA A 117 -5.19 8.24 6.50
CA ALA A 117 -5.49 6.97 5.82
C ALA A 117 -4.36 5.95 6.06
N TYR A 118 -3.10 6.36 5.97
CA TYR A 118 -1.95 5.53 6.30
C TYR A 118 -1.96 5.09 7.76
N ARG A 119 -2.25 5.99 8.71
CA ARG A 119 -2.42 5.64 10.13
C ARG A 119 -3.46 4.54 10.32
N PHE A 120 -4.60 4.64 9.65
CA PHE A 120 -5.63 3.61 9.69
C PHE A 120 -5.17 2.28 9.08
N CYS A 121 -4.45 2.30 7.96
CA CYS A 121 -3.87 1.09 7.38
C CYS A 121 -2.91 0.37 8.34
N ARG A 122 -2.10 1.12 9.10
CA ARG A 122 -1.20 0.55 10.13
C ARG A 122 -1.97 -0.14 11.25
N GLU A 123 -3.14 0.39 11.64
CA GLU A 123 -3.99 -0.24 12.65
C GLU A 123 -4.63 -1.54 12.14
N ILE A 124 -4.94 -1.63 10.84
CA ILE A 124 -5.55 -2.84 10.23
C ILE A 124 -4.51 -3.92 9.98
N TYR A 125 -3.42 -3.57 9.31
CA TYR A 125 -2.44 -4.56 8.84
C TYR A 125 -1.35 -4.85 9.87
N GLY A 126 -1.06 -3.91 10.76
CA GLY A 126 0.17 -3.87 11.54
C GLY A 126 1.28 -3.15 10.78
N GLU A 127 2.10 -2.39 11.53
CA GLU A 127 3.20 -1.58 10.98
C GLU A 127 4.18 -2.39 10.14
N ASP A 128 4.47 -3.60 10.60
CA ASP A 128 5.52 -4.47 10.08
C ASP A 128 5.08 -5.24 8.82
N GLN A 129 3.77 -5.35 8.62
CA GLN A 129 3.16 -5.99 7.49
C GLN A 129 2.99 -5.01 6.32
N ILE A 130 3.00 -3.70 6.58
CA ILE A 130 3.08 -2.71 5.50
C ILE A 130 4.51 -2.72 4.96
N VAL A 131 4.66 -2.81 3.64
CA VAL A 131 5.94 -2.82 2.94
C VAL A 131 6.28 -1.41 2.46
N SER A 132 5.32 -0.74 1.82
CA SER A 132 5.45 0.65 1.42
C SER A 132 4.11 1.39 1.45
N ALA A 133 4.17 2.71 1.58
CA ALA A 133 3.01 3.59 1.52
C ALA A 133 3.42 4.91 0.87
N VAL A 134 2.88 5.21 -0.31
CA VAL A 134 3.28 6.36 -1.14
C VAL A 134 2.05 7.07 -1.71
N MET A 135 1.94 8.36 -1.42
CA MET A 135 0.98 9.26 -2.07
C MET A 135 1.59 9.79 -3.35
N HIS A 136 0.89 9.60 -4.48
CA HIS A 136 1.20 10.26 -5.73
C HIS A 136 0.53 11.63 -5.80
N ALA A 137 1.26 12.62 -6.30
CA ALA A 137 0.86 14.01 -6.48
C ALA A 137 1.37 14.59 -7.80
N ASP A 138 1.84 13.72 -8.68
CA ASP A 138 2.54 14.01 -9.92
C ASP A 138 1.75 13.59 -11.16
N GLU A 139 0.50 13.17 -10.99
CA GLU A 139 -0.37 12.77 -12.10
C GLU A 139 -1.33 13.90 -12.44
N ILE A 140 -1.30 14.44 -13.66
CA ILE A 140 -2.21 15.50 -14.09
C ILE A 140 -3.59 14.92 -14.42
N ASN A 141 -4.63 15.57 -13.94
CA ASN A 141 -6.00 15.30 -14.34
C ASN A 141 -6.34 16.20 -15.54
N ALA A 142 -6.09 15.73 -16.76
CA ALA A 142 -6.29 16.52 -17.97
C ALA A 142 -7.73 17.06 -18.09
N ALA A 143 -8.74 16.24 -17.78
CA ALA A 143 -10.14 16.63 -17.90
C ALA A 143 -10.49 17.82 -16.96
N VAL A 144 -10.11 17.73 -15.68
CA VAL A 144 -10.37 18.82 -14.72
C VAL A 144 -9.46 20.02 -14.98
N SER A 145 -8.24 19.79 -15.48
CA SER A 145 -7.33 20.88 -15.84
C SER A 145 -7.87 21.72 -16.99
N ASP A 146 -8.43 21.07 -18.02
CA ASP A 146 -9.06 21.72 -19.17
C ASP A 146 -10.31 22.50 -18.74
N GLU A 147 -11.13 21.91 -17.86
CA GLU A 147 -12.34 22.56 -17.33
C GLU A 147 -12.02 23.82 -16.51
N LEU A 148 -10.97 23.78 -15.68
CA LEU A 148 -10.60 24.88 -14.80
C LEU A 148 -9.58 25.86 -15.43
N GLY A 149 -9.04 25.56 -16.60
CA GLY A 149 -8.04 26.39 -17.29
C GLY A 149 -6.71 26.53 -16.56
N LYS A 150 -6.39 25.61 -15.64
CA LYS A 150 -5.14 25.55 -14.86
C LYS A 150 -4.73 24.10 -14.66
N PRO A 151 -3.43 23.79 -14.46
CA PRO A 151 -3.02 22.43 -14.12
C PRO A 151 -3.65 21.98 -12.80
N VAL A 152 -4.28 20.82 -12.81
CA VAL A 152 -4.90 20.18 -11.65
C VAL A 152 -4.35 18.77 -11.52
N TYR A 153 -3.84 18.44 -10.34
CA TYR A 153 -3.20 17.17 -10.07
C TYR A 153 -4.17 16.22 -9.37
N HIS A 154 -3.99 14.94 -9.67
CA HIS A 154 -4.71 13.83 -9.10
C HIS A 154 -3.88 13.23 -7.96
N TYR A 155 -4.51 13.09 -6.78
CA TYR A 155 -3.87 12.58 -5.58
C TYR A 155 -4.46 11.25 -5.18
N HIS A 156 -3.62 10.21 -5.07
CA HIS A 156 -4.03 8.91 -4.54
C HIS A 156 -2.90 8.28 -3.74
N LEU A 157 -3.26 7.38 -2.83
CA LEU A 157 -2.33 6.67 -1.96
C LEU A 157 -2.27 5.20 -2.34
N HIS A 158 -1.06 4.69 -2.56
CA HIS A 158 -0.77 3.26 -2.63
C HIS A 158 -0.22 2.79 -1.29
N VAL A 159 -0.82 1.75 -0.71
CA VAL A 159 -0.30 1.04 0.47
C VAL A 159 -0.12 -0.43 0.12
N VAL A 160 1.13 -0.89 0.05
CA VAL A 160 1.46 -2.29 -0.19
C VAL A 160 1.67 -2.98 1.15
N ALA A 161 0.91 -4.03 1.42
CA ALA A 161 0.98 -4.79 2.65
C ALA A 161 1.01 -6.30 2.40
N ILE A 162 1.63 -7.05 3.29
CA ILE A 162 1.64 -8.51 3.31
C ILE A 162 0.40 -8.98 4.06
N PRO A 163 -0.56 -9.67 3.41
CA PRO A 163 -1.71 -10.19 4.12
C PRO A 163 -1.29 -11.35 5.01
N THR A 164 -1.23 -11.12 6.33
CA THR A 164 -1.01 -12.18 7.31
C THR A 164 -2.33 -12.58 8.00
N VAL A 165 -2.35 -13.81 8.49
CA VAL A 165 -3.33 -14.35 9.43
C VAL A 165 -2.56 -15.03 10.54
N GLU A 166 -2.87 -14.69 11.79
CA GLU A 166 -2.35 -15.46 12.91
C GLU A 166 -2.95 -16.88 12.86
N LYS A 167 -2.08 -17.90 12.93
CA LYS A 167 -2.53 -19.26 13.23
C LYS A 167 -1.76 -19.82 14.40
N GLU A 168 -2.49 -20.47 15.28
CA GLU A 168 -1.93 -21.26 16.36
C GLU A 168 -1.51 -22.64 15.82
N ILE A 169 -0.24 -22.98 15.97
CA ILE A 169 0.28 -24.31 15.61
C ILE A 169 0.18 -25.22 16.83
N LEU A 170 -0.89 -25.99 16.89
CA LEU A 170 -1.10 -27.02 17.90
C LEU A 170 -0.47 -28.36 17.49
N TRP A 171 -0.12 -29.16 18.49
CA TRP A 171 0.31 -30.54 18.29
C TRP A 171 -0.76 -31.34 17.54
N SER A 172 -0.38 -32.00 16.45
CA SER A 172 -1.31 -32.84 15.69
C SER A 172 -0.62 -34.07 15.10
N LYS A 173 -1.39 -35.06 14.63
CA LYS A 173 -0.84 -36.24 13.93
C LYS A 173 0.06 -35.88 12.73
N ARG A 174 -0.13 -34.70 12.11
CA ARG A 174 0.61 -34.21 10.94
C ARG A 174 1.70 -33.17 11.26
N CYS A 175 1.75 -32.64 12.49
CA CYS A 175 2.76 -31.66 12.91
C CYS A 175 3.24 -32.04 14.32
N LYS A 176 4.38 -32.74 14.37
CA LYS A 176 4.99 -33.32 15.58
C LYS A 176 6.33 -32.67 15.97
N ASP A 177 6.69 -31.57 15.32
CA ASP A 177 7.88 -30.81 15.68
C ASP A 177 7.53 -29.87 16.84
N GLU A 178 8.16 -30.09 18.00
CA GLU A 178 7.89 -29.31 19.21
C GLU A 178 8.45 -27.89 19.13
N SER A 179 9.47 -27.65 18.29
CA SER A 179 10.04 -26.31 18.09
C SER A 179 9.08 -25.34 17.39
N LEU A 180 8.05 -25.86 16.73
CA LEU A 180 7.06 -25.10 15.98
C LEU A 180 5.77 -24.82 16.77
N ARG A 181 5.71 -25.18 18.06
CA ARG A 181 4.53 -24.91 18.90
C ARG A 181 4.48 -23.42 19.28
N GLY A 182 3.36 -22.77 18.99
CA GLY A 182 3.13 -21.35 19.30
C GLY A 182 2.13 -20.67 18.36
N THR A 183 1.91 -19.37 18.55
CA THR A 183 1.18 -18.53 17.59
C THR A 183 2.17 -18.02 16.55
N VAL A 184 1.92 -18.29 15.28
CA VAL A 184 2.76 -17.84 14.16
C VAL A 184 1.90 -17.04 13.20
N GLU A 185 2.39 -15.89 12.74
CA GLU A 185 1.77 -15.18 11.64
C GLU A 185 2.03 -15.91 10.33
N TYR A 186 0.95 -16.40 9.73
CA TYR A 186 0.98 -17.04 8.42
C TYR A 186 0.65 -16.03 7.35
N HIS A 187 1.39 -16.10 6.26
CA HIS A 187 0.94 -15.52 5.01
C HIS A 187 -0.38 -16.17 4.55
N LYS A 188 -1.36 -15.37 4.11
CA LYS A 188 -2.67 -15.84 3.63
C LYS A 188 -2.77 -15.95 2.10
#